data_AF-A0A936WYA7-F1
#
_entry.id   AF-A0A936WYA7-F1
#
_cell.length_a   1.000
_cell.length_b   1.000
_cell.length_c   1.000
_cell.angle_alpha   90.00
_cell.angle_beta   90.00
_cell.angle_gamma   90.00
#
_symmetry.space_group_name_H-M   'P 1'
#
loop_
_entity.id
_entity.type
_entity.pdbx_description
1 polymer ?
#
loop_
_entity_poly.entity_id
_entity_poly.type
_entity_poly.pdbx_seq_one_letter_code
_entity_poly.pdbx_strand_id
1 'polypeptide(L)'
;MKKPFLLLLLLTSFSWGYTQKPDAVIDVLHYTFNVSLNDTTDIIEGHALVSFKVLKPTKSILLNLVSISENKKGMVVLSVLDGQPISYQHNNDILKISFNSTLETGIEKEIEIFYQGVPKEGLLIGKNKFRRRSFFADHWPDRARNWLPCVDHLADKAMVDFIVTAPDHYQVIANGIQVEESTIGNHFKLTHYKETVPLPTKVMVIGVADFAVQLAGMVDCIPVQSWIYPEDRVKGFEDYSDAVKILPFYINNIGPYGYKKLANVQSKTTYGGLENASAIFYYENSITGTHASEGLMAHEIAHQWFGNMATEKEWAHVWLSEGFATYMTNLYMESQYGRDTLVSMLKKQREETISFSKSNQRPIVDSSVTNLMQLLNTNSYQKGGWILHMLRVQLGDSTFWKGIRTYYGRYAGKNATTEDLQKVFEEVSGKPLGYYFKQWLYTPGQPKLDISWTYDAQKKIATYTILQKQETAFIFPLELQIVGGSEDGIITKSIQIKDKETRFNLPMSDAPVKIVVDPNVKLLFEKA
;
A
#
# COMPACT_ATOMS: atom_id res chain seq x y z
N MET A 1 -1.11 -48.24 40.96
CA MET A 1 -1.81 -46.96 41.20
C MET A 1 -0.88 -45.79 40.92
N LYS A 2 -1.01 -45.17 39.74
CA LYS A 2 -0.36 -43.89 39.41
C LYS A 2 -1.43 -43.00 38.76
N LYS A 3 -1.78 -41.90 39.42
CA LYS A 3 -2.75 -40.91 38.92
C LYS A 3 -2.10 -40.10 37.79
N PRO A 4 -2.80 -39.79 36.68
CA PRO A 4 -2.30 -38.82 35.71
C PRO A 4 -2.59 -37.40 36.21
N PHE A 5 -1.58 -36.55 36.06
CA PHE A 5 -1.59 -35.13 36.39
C PHE A 5 -2.33 -34.39 35.25
N LEU A 6 -3.43 -33.71 35.58
CA LEU A 6 -4.19 -32.89 34.61
C LEU A 6 -3.46 -31.55 34.47
N LEU A 7 -2.83 -31.30 33.31
CA LEU A 7 -2.21 -30.01 33.00
C LEU A 7 -3.32 -29.04 32.58
N LEU A 8 -3.61 -28.06 33.45
CA LEU A 8 -4.56 -26.99 33.16
C LEU A 8 -3.93 -26.03 32.14
N LEU A 9 -4.36 -26.10 30.88
CA LEU A 9 -4.02 -25.11 29.85
C LEU A 9 -4.79 -23.81 30.15
N LEU A 10 -4.08 -22.84 30.72
CA LEU A 10 -4.53 -21.45 30.80
C LEU A 10 -4.64 -20.90 29.37
N LEU A 11 -5.87 -20.86 28.85
CA LEU A 11 -6.23 -20.06 27.69
C LEU A 11 -6.11 -18.58 28.07
N THR A 12 -4.95 -17.99 27.80
CA THR A 12 -4.82 -16.54 27.79
C THR A 12 -5.61 -16.02 26.60
N SER A 13 -6.77 -15.42 26.87
CA SER A 13 -7.49 -14.60 25.90
C SER A 13 -6.57 -13.43 25.50
N PHE A 14 -5.90 -13.55 24.35
CA PHE A 14 -5.27 -12.41 23.71
C PHE A 14 -6.39 -11.45 23.32
N SER A 15 -6.55 -10.35 24.05
CA SER A 15 -7.30 -9.20 23.56
C SER A 15 -6.56 -8.68 22.34
N TRP A 16 -7.12 -8.90 21.15
CA TRP A 16 -6.63 -8.31 19.92
C TRP A 16 -6.86 -6.79 20.00
N GLY A 17 -5.87 -6.05 20.46
CA GLY A 17 -5.85 -4.60 20.28
C GLY A 17 -5.53 -4.32 18.83
N TYR A 18 -6.53 -3.91 18.04
CA TYR A 18 -6.26 -3.24 16.78
C TYR A 18 -5.49 -1.95 17.09
N THR A 19 -4.46 -1.68 16.31
CA THR A 19 -3.62 -0.51 16.46
C THR A 19 -4.41 0.73 16.07
N GLN A 20 -4.96 1.45 17.05
CA GLN A 20 -5.75 2.65 16.79
C GLN A 20 -4.87 3.89 16.58
N LYS A 21 -5.46 4.95 16.04
CA LYS A 21 -4.85 6.28 15.97
C LYS A 21 -4.27 6.68 17.35
N PRO A 22 -3.08 7.30 17.42
CA PRO A 22 -2.58 7.86 18.67
C PRO A 22 -3.63 8.74 19.36
N ASP A 23 -3.84 8.49 20.65
CA ASP A 23 -4.84 9.16 21.49
C ASP A 23 -6.31 9.01 21.08
N ALA A 24 -6.65 7.97 20.32
CA ALA A 24 -8.03 7.63 19.99
C ALA A 24 -8.94 7.60 21.24
N VAL A 25 -10.08 8.26 21.12
CA VAL A 25 -11.16 8.26 22.13
C VAL A 25 -12.14 7.12 21.84
N ILE A 26 -12.29 6.76 20.56
CA ILE A 26 -13.12 5.67 20.07
C ILE A 26 -12.35 4.80 19.08
N ASP A 27 -12.80 3.57 18.93
CA ASP A 27 -12.41 2.61 17.90
C ASP A 27 -13.63 2.30 17.04
N VAL A 28 -13.59 2.60 15.75
CA VAL A 28 -14.75 2.29 14.90
C VAL A 28 -14.73 0.83 14.51
N LEU A 29 -15.81 0.12 14.82
CA LEU A 29 -15.93 -1.31 14.57
C LEU A 29 -16.53 -1.58 13.19
N HIS A 30 -17.54 -0.78 12.80
CA HIS A 30 -18.29 -0.95 11.57
C HIS A 30 -18.85 0.38 11.07
N TYR A 31 -18.81 0.57 9.76
CA TYR A 31 -19.57 1.59 9.07
C TYR A 31 -20.63 0.93 8.20
N THR A 32 -21.85 1.46 8.21
CA THR A 32 -22.82 1.25 7.13
C THR A 32 -23.09 2.58 6.46
N PHE A 33 -22.80 2.68 5.17
CA PHE A 33 -23.07 3.88 4.37
C PHE A 33 -24.19 3.60 3.37
N ASN A 34 -25.37 4.13 3.65
CA ASN A 34 -26.46 4.21 2.69
C ASN A 34 -26.33 5.52 1.89
N VAL A 35 -26.20 5.41 0.56
CA VAL A 35 -25.87 6.53 -0.32
C VAL A 35 -26.81 6.53 -1.52
N SER A 36 -27.50 7.64 -1.73
CA SER A 36 -28.36 7.87 -2.91
C SER A 36 -27.65 8.74 -3.93
N LEU A 37 -27.62 8.28 -5.18
CA LEU A 37 -27.00 8.93 -6.34
C LEU A 37 -28.06 9.24 -7.42
N ASN A 38 -27.78 10.21 -8.30
CA ASN A 38 -28.71 10.63 -9.36
C ASN A 38 -27.99 11.16 -10.61
N ASP A 39 -28.72 11.25 -11.73
CA ASP A 39 -28.15 11.71 -13.01
C ASP A 39 -28.14 13.23 -13.20
N THR A 40 -28.97 13.95 -12.44
CA THR A 40 -29.28 15.35 -12.74
C THR A 40 -28.40 16.33 -11.99
N THR A 41 -27.87 15.94 -10.83
CA THR A 41 -27.08 16.78 -9.94
C THR A 41 -25.93 15.99 -9.32
N ASP A 42 -24.90 16.70 -8.85
CA ASP A 42 -23.79 16.11 -8.09
C ASP A 42 -24.09 16.03 -6.58
N ILE A 43 -25.34 16.26 -6.17
CA ILE A 43 -25.77 16.12 -4.78
C ILE A 43 -25.94 14.63 -4.47
N ILE A 44 -25.37 14.20 -3.35
CA ILE A 44 -25.62 12.90 -2.74
C ILE A 44 -26.45 13.08 -1.47
N GLU A 45 -27.26 12.08 -1.15
CA GLU A 45 -27.89 11.92 0.17
C GLU A 45 -27.25 10.74 0.86
N GLY A 46 -26.91 10.90 2.13
CA GLY A 46 -26.20 9.90 2.92
C GLY A 46 -26.89 9.63 4.25
N HIS A 47 -26.95 8.36 4.62
CA HIS A 47 -27.30 7.87 5.94
C HIS A 47 -26.19 6.93 6.39
N ALA A 48 -25.42 7.37 7.39
CA ALA A 48 -24.33 6.59 7.95
C ALA A 48 -24.71 6.02 9.31
N LEU A 49 -24.50 4.73 9.50
CA LEU A 49 -24.47 4.10 10.83
C LEU A 49 -23.00 3.89 11.20
N VAL A 50 -22.61 4.37 12.37
CA VAL A 50 -21.25 4.26 12.88
C VAL A 50 -21.28 3.51 14.21
N SER A 51 -20.87 2.25 14.18
CA SER A 51 -20.74 1.41 15.38
C SER A 51 -19.31 1.52 15.91
N PHE A 52 -19.14 1.93 17.16
CA PHE A 52 -17.84 2.20 17.75
C PHE A 52 -17.74 1.73 19.21
N LYS A 53 -16.51 1.54 19.67
CA LYS A 53 -16.16 1.26 21.06
C LYS A 53 -15.46 2.44 21.71
N VAL A 54 -15.85 2.78 22.93
CA VAL A 54 -15.23 3.85 23.71
C VAL A 54 -13.93 3.36 24.34
N LEU A 55 -12.84 4.09 24.15
CA LEU A 55 -11.51 3.76 24.65
C LEU A 55 -11.14 4.59 25.88
N LYS A 56 -11.59 5.85 25.90
CA LYS A 56 -11.39 6.79 27.01
C LYS A 56 -12.75 7.39 27.40
N PRO A 57 -13.06 7.58 28.69
CA PRO A 57 -14.34 8.15 29.08
C PRO A 57 -14.55 9.51 28.42
N THR A 58 -15.73 9.72 27.82
CA THR A 58 -16.00 10.95 27.05
C THR A 58 -17.47 11.34 27.06
N LYS A 59 -17.75 12.63 26.91
CA LYS A 59 -19.10 13.17 26.65
C LYS A 59 -19.35 13.49 25.18
N SER A 60 -18.35 13.34 24.32
CA SER A 60 -18.49 13.61 22.89
C SER A 60 -17.51 12.81 22.05
N ILE A 61 -17.88 12.55 20.80
CA ILE A 61 -16.99 11.99 19.80
C ILE A 61 -16.81 12.95 18.62
N LEU A 62 -15.74 12.74 17.85
CA LEU A 62 -15.40 13.56 16.69
C LEU A 62 -15.27 12.66 15.47
N LEU A 63 -16.00 13.00 14.40
CA LEU A 63 -15.85 12.41 13.08
C LEU A 63 -15.39 13.51 12.12
N ASN A 64 -14.57 13.14 11.14
CA ASN A 64 -14.21 14.03 10.04
C ASN A 64 -15.37 14.01 9.04
N LEU A 65 -15.80 15.20 8.63
CA LEU A 65 -16.77 15.38 7.56
C LEU A 65 -16.61 16.81 7.05
N VAL A 66 -16.21 16.98 5.79
CA VAL A 66 -15.95 18.31 5.24
C VAL A 66 -17.24 19.14 5.26
N SER A 67 -17.15 20.33 5.85
CA SER A 67 -18.28 21.26 5.94
C SER A 67 -18.55 21.90 4.58
N ILE A 68 -19.82 22.26 4.34
CA ILE A 68 -20.17 23.04 3.16
C ILE A 68 -19.37 24.36 3.12
N SER A 69 -18.71 24.62 2.00
CA SER A 69 -17.89 25.79 1.76
C SER A 69 -18.58 26.81 0.84
N GLU A 70 -17.98 27.97 0.62
CA GLU A 70 -18.57 29.08 -0.16
C GLU A 70 -18.95 28.68 -1.60
N ASN A 71 -18.22 27.73 -2.19
CA ASN A 71 -18.52 27.20 -3.54
C ASN A 71 -19.66 26.15 -3.54
N LYS A 72 -20.37 25.99 -2.43
CA LYS A 72 -21.46 25.02 -2.20
C LYS A 72 -21.04 23.55 -2.29
N LYS A 73 -19.74 23.23 -2.18
CA LYS A 73 -19.24 21.87 -2.00
C LYS A 73 -18.92 21.57 -0.54
N GLY A 74 -19.08 20.32 -0.15
CA GLY A 74 -19.04 19.82 1.22
C GLY A 74 -20.40 19.26 1.65
N MET A 75 -20.47 18.78 2.89
CA MET A 75 -21.64 18.11 3.43
C MET A 75 -22.36 18.99 4.45
N VAL A 76 -23.68 18.76 4.56
CA VAL A 76 -24.56 19.34 5.58
C VAL A 76 -25.16 18.19 6.36
N VAL A 77 -24.91 18.16 7.67
CA VAL A 77 -25.55 17.19 8.57
C VAL A 77 -26.95 17.67 8.91
N LEU A 78 -27.94 16.84 8.58
CA LEU A 78 -29.36 17.10 8.76
C LEU A 78 -29.85 16.67 10.15
N SER A 79 -29.38 15.53 10.63
CA SER A 79 -29.66 15.04 11.99
C SER A 79 -28.66 13.98 12.43
N VAL A 80 -28.54 13.81 13.74
CA VAL A 80 -27.79 12.71 14.37
C VAL A 80 -28.69 12.05 15.41
N LEU A 81 -28.81 10.72 15.35
CA LEU A 81 -29.65 9.93 16.25
C LEU A 81 -28.81 8.95 17.08
N ASP A 82 -29.25 8.76 18.33
CA ASP A 82 -28.86 7.70 19.26
C ASP A 82 -30.16 7.10 19.81
N GLY A 83 -30.89 6.40 18.94
CA GLY A 83 -32.29 6.01 19.13
C GLY A 83 -33.29 7.18 19.17
N GLN A 84 -32.83 8.38 19.52
CA GLN A 84 -33.53 9.67 19.50
C GLN A 84 -32.56 10.78 19.03
N PRO A 85 -33.05 11.95 18.58
CA PRO A 85 -32.18 13.06 18.18
C PRO A 85 -31.26 13.53 19.31
N ILE A 86 -29.98 13.73 19.00
CA ILE A 86 -28.96 14.23 19.95
C ILE A 86 -28.26 15.48 19.42
N SER A 87 -27.62 16.21 20.32
CA SER A 87 -26.92 17.47 19.99
C SER A 87 -25.64 17.21 19.21
N TYR A 88 -25.45 17.94 18.13
CA TYR A 88 -24.23 17.91 17.32
C TYR A 88 -23.82 19.31 16.86
N GLN A 89 -22.56 19.44 16.49
CA GLN A 89 -22.00 20.61 15.83
C GLN A 89 -21.19 20.15 14.63
N HIS A 90 -21.42 20.75 13.47
CA HIS A 90 -20.64 20.51 12.26
C HIS A 90 -20.01 21.82 11.80
N ASN A 91 -18.71 21.96 12.02
CA ASN A 91 -17.92 23.11 11.59
C ASN A 91 -16.45 22.73 11.43
N ASN A 92 -15.71 23.51 10.64
CA ASN A 92 -14.28 23.31 10.43
C ASN A 92 -13.92 21.86 10.04
N ASP A 93 -14.74 21.24 9.17
CA ASP A 93 -14.57 19.87 8.67
C ASP A 93 -14.68 18.77 9.73
N ILE A 94 -15.22 19.09 10.90
CA ILE A 94 -15.42 18.17 12.03
C ILE A 94 -16.89 18.13 12.44
N LEU A 95 -17.43 16.92 12.54
CA LEU A 95 -18.71 16.62 13.17
C LEU A 95 -18.46 16.18 14.63
N LYS A 96 -18.82 17.06 15.57
CA LYS A 96 -18.78 16.78 17.01
C LYS A 96 -20.17 16.36 17.48
N ILE A 97 -20.27 15.17 18.04
CA ILE A 97 -21.53 14.58 18.54
C ILE A 97 -21.45 14.53 20.07
N SER A 98 -22.43 15.10 20.75
CA SER A 98 -22.44 15.24 22.21
C SER A 98 -23.51 14.37 22.86
N PHE A 99 -23.13 13.66 23.92
CA PHE A 99 -24.00 12.76 24.67
C PHE A 99 -24.47 13.39 25.98
N ASN A 100 -25.67 13.03 26.43
CA ASN A 100 -26.26 13.54 27.66
C ASN A 100 -25.50 13.07 28.93
N SER A 101 -24.88 11.90 28.86
CA SER A 101 -24.05 11.32 29.91
C SER A 101 -22.66 10.98 29.38
N THR A 102 -21.69 10.86 30.29
CA THR A 102 -20.38 10.31 29.94
C THR A 102 -20.55 8.87 29.47
N LEU A 103 -19.95 8.54 28.33
CA LEU A 103 -19.76 7.16 27.90
C LEU A 103 -18.47 6.66 28.55
N GLU A 104 -18.56 5.60 29.33
CA GLU A 104 -17.42 4.96 29.98
C GLU A 104 -16.62 4.08 29.01
N THR A 105 -15.35 3.84 29.33
CA THR A 105 -14.49 2.94 28.55
C THR A 105 -15.11 1.54 28.42
N GLY A 106 -15.04 1.00 27.21
CA GLY A 106 -15.55 -0.33 26.87
C GLY A 106 -17.01 -0.34 26.39
N ILE A 107 -17.76 0.76 26.53
CA ILE A 107 -19.10 0.87 25.95
C ILE A 107 -19.00 0.77 24.43
N GLU A 108 -19.81 -0.09 23.83
CA GLU A 108 -20.07 -0.13 22.41
C GLU A 108 -21.39 0.57 22.12
N LYS A 109 -21.41 1.34 21.03
CA LYS A 109 -22.55 2.18 20.67
C LYS A 109 -22.64 2.33 19.16
N GLU A 110 -23.85 2.56 18.67
CA GLU A 110 -24.12 2.89 17.29
C GLU A 110 -24.85 4.23 17.23
N ILE A 111 -24.46 5.06 16.25
CA ILE A 111 -25.10 6.33 15.98
C ILE A 111 -25.49 6.42 14.51
N GLU A 112 -26.59 7.11 14.24
CA GLU A 112 -27.06 7.36 12.89
C GLU A 112 -26.82 8.82 12.51
N ILE A 113 -26.35 9.06 11.29
CA ILE A 113 -26.04 10.40 10.78
C ILE A 113 -26.71 10.55 9.42
N PHE A 114 -27.65 11.49 9.31
CA PHE A 114 -28.29 11.85 8.05
C PHE A 114 -27.63 13.13 7.53
N TYR A 115 -27.18 13.12 6.29
CA TYR A 115 -26.47 14.23 5.68
C TYR A 115 -26.69 14.27 4.17
N GLN A 116 -26.39 15.41 3.56
CA GLN A 116 -26.45 15.58 2.12
C GLN A 116 -25.45 16.65 1.66
N GLY A 117 -25.11 16.65 0.38
CA GLY A 117 -24.28 17.70 -0.20
C GLY A 117 -23.60 17.29 -1.48
N VAL A 118 -22.75 18.16 -2.00
CA VAL A 118 -21.90 17.86 -3.16
C VAL A 118 -20.50 17.54 -2.63
N PRO A 119 -19.96 16.32 -2.83
CA PRO A 119 -18.61 15.99 -2.41
C PRO A 119 -17.60 17.04 -2.87
N LYS A 120 -16.77 17.50 -1.93
CA LYS A 120 -15.71 18.47 -2.27
C LYS A 120 -14.62 17.81 -3.13
N GLU A 121 -14.17 16.66 -2.65
CA GLU A 121 -13.25 15.71 -3.28
C GLU A 121 -13.66 14.29 -2.84
N GLY A 122 -12.81 13.27 -3.01
CA GLY A 122 -13.03 11.93 -2.45
C GLY A 122 -14.06 11.07 -3.19
N LEU A 123 -15.08 11.66 -3.79
CA LEU A 123 -15.99 11.01 -4.73
C LEU A 123 -15.98 11.78 -6.06
N LEU A 124 -15.37 11.19 -7.08
CA LEU A 124 -15.25 11.75 -8.42
C LEU A 124 -16.57 11.58 -9.16
N ILE A 125 -17.40 12.62 -9.16
CA ILE A 125 -18.66 12.67 -9.89
C ILE A 125 -18.44 13.39 -11.22
N GLY A 126 -18.79 12.73 -12.33
CA GLY A 126 -18.75 13.35 -13.64
C GLY A 126 -18.68 12.37 -14.79
N LYS A 127 -18.30 12.89 -15.97
CA LYS A 127 -18.24 12.09 -17.20
C LYS A 127 -16.94 11.30 -17.35
N ASN A 128 -17.00 10.01 -17.67
CA ASN A 128 -15.83 9.22 -18.07
C ASN A 128 -15.34 9.62 -19.48
N LYS A 129 -14.27 8.99 -20.00
CA LYS A 129 -13.72 9.28 -21.34
C LYS A 129 -14.71 9.08 -22.48
N PHE A 130 -15.76 8.29 -22.28
CA PHE A 130 -16.86 8.09 -23.23
C PHE A 130 -18.04 9.04 -23.01
N ARG A 131 -17.86 10.08 -22.20
CA ARG A 131 -18.85 11.11 -21.88
C ARG A 131 -20.07 10.61 -21.12
N ARG A 132 -20.01 9.42 -20.52
CA ARG A 132 -21.06 8.86 -19.66
C ARG A 132 -20.85 9.27 -18.20
N ARG A 133 -21.92 9.63 -17.50
CA ARG A 133 -21.85 9.98 -16.07
C ARG A 133 -21.43 8.75 -15.25
N SER A 134 -20.69 9.01 -14.19
CA SER A 134 -20.08 7.98 -13.34
C SER A 134 -19.67 8.57 -11.99
N PHE A 135 -19.45 7.69 -11.01
CA PHE A 135 -19.09 8.03 -9.64
C PHE A 135 -17.98 7.07 -9.19
N PHE A 136 -16.82 7.59 -8.80
CA PHE A 136 -15.71 6.77 -8.32
C PHE A 136 -15.11 7.36 -7.06
N ALA A 137 -15.11 6.59 -5.97
CA ALA A 137 -14.40 6.97 -4.77
C ALA A 137 -12.87 6.96 -5.01
N ASP A 138 -12.20 7.99 -4.50
CA ASP A 138 -10.76 8.22 -4.61
C ASP A 138 -10.28 8.81 -3.27
N HIS A 139 -10.08 7.93 -2.29
CA HIS A 139 -9.92 8.30 -0.88
C HIS A 139 -8.49 8.57 -0.44
N TRP A 140 -7.49 8.31 -1.29
CA TRP A 140 -6.10 8.53 -0.91
C TRP A 140 -5.79 10.04 -0.78
N PRO A 141 -5.05 10.48 0.27
CA PRO A 141 -4.65 9.69 1.44
C PRO A 141 -5.75 9.66 2.51
N ASP A 142 -6.47 10.77 2.67
CA ASP A 142 -7.50 10.98 3.69
C ASP A 142 -8.67 11.81 3.13
N ARG A 143 -9.17 11.37 1.97
CA ARG A 143 -10.25 12.05 1.24
C ARG A 143 -11.64 11.44 1.50
N ALA A 144 -11.76 10.35 2.25
CA ALA A 144 -13.06 9.76 2.59
C ALA A 144 -13.97 10.77 3.31
N ARG A 145 -13.38 11.58 4.21
CA ARG A 145 -14.07 12.66 4.93
C ARG A 145 -14.77 13.71 4.06
N ASN A 146 -14.46 13.78 2.76
CA ASN A 146 -15.09 14.76 1.87
C ASN A 146 -16.56 14.44 1.60
N TRP A 147 -17.00 13.22 1.88
CA TRP A 147 -18.38 12.79 1.68
C TRP A 147 -18.86 11.70 2.63
N LEU A 148 -17.99 11.08 3.44
CA LEU A 148 -18.36 10.09 4.46
C LEU A 148 -18.00 10.59 5.86
N PRO A 149 -18.92 10.58 6.85
CA PRO A 149 -18.58 10.86 8.24
C PRO A 149 -17.75 9.72 8.83
N CYS A 150 -16.46 9.95 9.11
CA CYS A 150 -15.56 8.87 9.53
C CYS A 150 -14.37 9.35 10.39
N VAL A 151 -13.71 8.41 11.08
CA VAL A 151 -12.36 8.62 11.60
C VAL A 151 -11.36 8.37 10.47
N ASP A 152 -11.05 9.42 9.71
CA ASP A 152 -10.31 9.31 8.46
C ASP A 152 -8.79 9.26 8.69
N HIS A 153 -8.34 8.14 9.26
CA HIS A 153 -6.96 7.87 9.59
C HIS A 153 -6.64 6.40 9.34
N LEU A 154 -5.53 6.12 8.66
CA LEU A 154 -5.13 4.76 8.22
C LEU A 154 -5.00 3.71 9.35
N ALA A 155 -4.82 4.15 10.59
CA ALA A 155 -4.75 3.28 11.76
C ALA A 155 -6.14 2.83 12.27
N ASP A 156 -7.20 3.60 12.00
CA ASP A 156 -8.56 3.21 12.38
C ASP A 156 -9.13 2.30 11.28
N LYS A 157 -9.15 0.99 11.55
CA LYS A 157 -9.67 -0.01 10.62
C LYS A 157 -11.05 -0.47 11.09
N ALA A 158 -12.03 -0.43 10.19
CA ALA A 158 -13.39 -0.86 10.47
C ALA A 158 -13.92 -1.75 9.34
N MET A 159 -14.86 -2.63 9.66
CA MET A 159 -15.67 -3.29 8.62
C MET A 159 -16.52 -2.24 7.90
N VAL A 160 -16.98 -2.53 6.67
CA VAL A 160 -17.82 -1.60 5.92
C VAL A 160 -18.90 -2.28 5.10
N ASP A 161 -20.10 -1.73 5.18
CA ASP A 161 -21.22 -2.03 4.30
C ASP A 161 -21.54 -0.77 3.47
N PHE A 162 -21.63 -0.94 2.15
CA PHE A 162 -22.11 0.10 1.24
C PHE A 162 -23.46 -0.32 0.69
N ILE A 163 -24.48 0.49 0.94
CA ILE A 163 -25.84 0.33 0.41
C ILE A 163 -26.08 1.49 -0.56
N VAL A 164 -25.99 1.22 -1.85
CA VAL A 164 -26.05 2.28 -2.87
C VAL A 164 -27.38 2.22 -3.60
N THR A 165 -28.11 3.33 -3.57
CA THR A 165 -29.29 3.55 -4.40
C THR A 165 -28.90 4.43 -5.58
N ALA A 166 -29.04 3.91 -6.81
CA ALA A 166 -28.68 4.62 -8.03
C ALA A 166 -29.67 4.32 -9.17
N PRO A 167 -29.70 5.13 -10.24
CA PRO A 167 -30.46 4.81 -11.45
C PRO A 167 -30.14 3.40 -11.97
N ASP A 168 -31.16 2.67 -12.41
CA ASP A 168 -31.11 1.23 -12.70
C ASP A 168 -30.21 0.82 -13.87
N HIS A 169 -29.80 1.78 -14.71
CA HIS A 169 -28.85 1.57 -15.79
C HIS A 169 -27.38 1.52 -15.31
N TYR A 170 -27.09 1.84 -14.05
CA TYR A 170 -25.76 1.69 -13.47
C TYR A 170 -25.54 0.28 -12.88
N GLN A 171 -24.29 -0.17 -12.93
CA GLN A 171 -23.79 -1.21 -12.04
C GLN A 171 -22.95 -0.58 -10.93
N VAL A 172 -23.04 -1.16 -9.73
CA VAL A 172 -22.32 -0.72 -8.53
C VAL A 172 -21.28 -1.79 -8.18
N ILE A 173 -20.05 -1.34 -7.95
CA ILE A 173 -18.96 -2.14 -7.37
C ILE A 173 -18.48 -1.45 -6.08
N ALA A 174 -18.29 -2.22 -5.01
CA ALA A 174 -17.70 -1.73 -3.78
C ALA A 174 -16.79 -2.80 -3.16
N ASN A 175 -16.19 -2.52 -1.99
CA ASN A 175 -15.42 -3.53 -1.25
C ASN A 175 -16.30 -4.75 -0.88
N GLY A 176 -15.68 -5.90 -0.67
CA GLY A 176 -16.36 -7.10 -0.20
C GLY A 176 -17.31 -7.72 -1.22
N ILE A 177 -18.32 -8.44 -0.74
CA ILE A 177 -19.25 -9.20 -1.60
C ILE A 177 -20.57 -8.48 -1.77
N GLN A 178 -21.17 -8.57 -2.96
CA GLN A 178 -22.55 -8.14 -3.19
C GLN A 178 -23.48 -9.14 -2.51
N VAL A 179 -24.29 -8.68 -1.56
CA VAL A 179 -25.24 -9.52 -0.79
C VAL A 179 -26.69 -9.28 -1.20
N GLU A 180 -26.99 -8.12 -1.79
CA GLU A 180 -28.31 -7.78 -2.29
C GLU A 180 -28.20 -6.93 -3.57
N GLU A 181 -29.12 -7.16 -4.50
CA GLU A 181 -29.45 -6.20 -5.56
C GLU A 181 -30.96 -6.26 -5.81
N SER A 182 -31.64 -5.11 -5.66
CA SER A 182 -33.10 -5.02 -5.66
C SER A 182 -33.54 -3.80 -6.47
N THR A 183 -34.48 -3.97 -7.41
CA THR A 183 -35.16 -2.84 -8.06
C THR A 183 -36.19 -2.26 -7.09
N ILE A 184 -36.09 -0.96 -6.78
CA ILE A 184 -36.92 -0.31 -5.75
C ILE A 184 -37.97 0.65 -6.34
N GLY A 185 -38.21 0.57 -7.66
CA GLY A 185 -39.17 1.40 -8.39
C GLY A 185 -38.56 2.70 -8.94
N ASN A 186 -39.34 3.44 -9.74
CA ASN A 186 -38.95 4.73 -10.33
C ASN A 186 -37.60 4.73 -11.09
N HIS A 187 -37.24 3.62 -11.72
CA HIS A 187 -35.94 3.43 -12.39
C HIS A 187 -34.72 3.51 -11.46
N PHE A 188 -34.87 3.11 -10.19
CA PHE A 188 -33.78 2.98 -9.24
C PHE A 188 -33.54 1.53 -8.82
N LYS A 189 -32.27 1.26 -8.51
CA LYS A 189 -31.78 -0.01 -7.99
C LYS A 189 -30.98 0.23 -6.72
N LEU A 190 -31.25 -0.60 -5.71
CA LEU A 190 -30.45 -0.70 -4.49
C LEU A 190 -29.45 -1.83 -4.66
N THR A 191 -28.18 -1.59 -4.34
CA THR A 191 -27.13 -2.60 -4.32
C THR A 191 -26.42 -2.57 -2.97
N HIS A 192 -26.34 -3.71 -2.28
CA HIS A 192 -25.70 -3.83 -0.97
C HIS A 192 -24.43 -4.67 -1.09
N TYR A 193 -23.31 -4.08 -0.70
CA TYR A 193 -22.02 -4.73 -0.53
C TYR A 193 -21.63 -4.80 0.94
N LYS A 194 -21.01 -5.92 1.32
CA LYS A 194 -20.53 -6.19 2.68
C LYS A 194 -19.07 -6.64 2.68
N GLU A 195 -18.23 -5.89 3.37
CA GLU A 195 -16.83 -6.24 3.67
C GLU A 195 -16.67 -6.49 5.16
N THR A 196 -16.30 -7.73 5.50
CA THR A 196 -16.13 -8.21 6.88
C THR A 196 -14.69 -8.12 7.36
N VAL A 197 -13.74 -7.86 6.46
CA VAL A 197 -12.35 -7.60 6.82
C VAL A 197 -12.21 -6.12 7.19
N PRO A 198 -11.71 -5.76 8.38
CA PRO A 198 -11.50 -4.37 8.74
C PRO A 198 -10.55 -3.65 7.76
N LEU A 199 -10.99 -2.53 7.20
CA LEU A 199 -10.26 -1.70 6.26
C LEU A 199 -9.97 -0.32 6.85
N PRO A 200 -8.82 0.30 6.53
CA PRO A 200 -8.69 1.75 6.71
C PRO A 200 -9.57 2.50 5.69
N THR A 201 -10.05 3.69 6.05
CA THR A 201 -10.92 4.52 5.20
C THR A 201 -10.33 4.84 3.82
N LYS A 202 -8.99 4.93 3.71
CA LYS A 202 -8.26 5.20 2.46
C LYS A 202 -8.54 4.22 1.33
N VAL A 203 -9.00 2.99 1.64
CA VAL A 203 -9.28 1.92 0.66
C VAL A 203 -10.73 1.44 0.67
N MET A 204 -11.63 2.15 1.38
CA MET A 204 -13.08 1.91 1.29
C MET A 204 -13.64 2.66 0.09
N VAL A 205 -14.31 2.01 -0.85
CA VAL A 205 -14.74 2.62 -2.10
C VAL A 205 -16.08 2.12 -2.62
N ILE A 206 -16.71 2.99 -3.41
CA ILE A 206 -17.73 2.64 -4.40
C ILE A 206 -17.27 3.08 -5.79
N GLY A 207 -17.67 2.32 -6.80
CA GLY A 207 -17.58 2.65 -8.22
C GLY A 207 -18.94 2.41 -8.87
N VAL A 208 -19.47 3.41 -9.56
CA VAL A 208 -20.80 3.39 -10.16
C VAL A 208 -20.71 3.94 -11.56
N ALA A 209 -20.93 3.08 -12.55
CA ALA A 209 -20.92 3.42 -13.97
C ALA A 209 -21.70 2.36 -14.75
N ASP A 210 -21.92 2.62 -16.03
CA ASP A 210 -22.31 1.60 -16.99
C ASP A 210 -21.07 0.71 -17.28
N PHE A 211 -21.14 -0.55 -16.89
CA PHE A 211 -20.06 -1.52 -16.97
C PHE A 211 -20.46 -2.78 -17.75
N ALA A 212 -19.54 -3.25 -18.59
CA ALA A 212 -19.45 -4.64 -18.98
C ALA A 212 -18.62 -5.40 -17.92
N VAL A 213 -19.19 -6.48 -17.36
CA VAL A 213 -18.56 -7.26 -16.29
C VAL A 213 -18.24 -8.67 -16.78
N GLN A 214 -17.03 -9.16 -16.45
CA GLN A 214 -16.61 -10.53 -16.74
C GLN A 214 -16.00 -11.18 -15.50
N LEU A 215 -16.36 -12.43 -15.24
CA LEU A 215 -15.58 -13.30 -14.36
C LEU A 215 -14.37 -13.81 -15.17
N ALA A 216 -13.20 -13.22 -14.93
CA ALA A 216 -11.96 -13.58 -15.63
C ALA A 216 -11.45 -14.96 -15.21
N GLY A 217 -11.67 -15.36 -13.95
CA GLY A 217 -11.30 -16.67 -13.45
C GLY A 217 -11.58 -16.87 -11.97
N MET A 218 -11.26 -18.06 -11.47
CA MET A 218 -11.27 -18.41 -10.05
C MET A 218 -9.84 -18.80 -9.65
N VAL A 219 -9.26 -18.12 -8.66
CA VAL A 219 -7.93 -18.43 -8.13
C VAL A 219 -8.10 -18.75 -6.65
N ASP A 220 -7.80 -19.98 -6.23
CA ASP A 220 -7.95 -20.41 -4.82
C ASP A 220 -9.34 -20.08 -4.22
N CYS A 221 -10.40 -20.37 -4.99
CA CYS A 221 -11.80 -20.04 -4.68
C CYS A 221 -12.16 -18.53 -4.67
N ILE A 222 -11.23 -17.65 -5.07
CA ILE A 222 -11.45 -16.20 -5.16
C ILE A 222 -11.88 -15.86 -6.58
N PRO A 223 -13.09 -15.29 -6.79
CA PRO A 223 -13.50 -14.77 -8.09
C PRO A 223 -12.67 -13.55 -8.44
N VAL A 224 -12.01 -13.63 -9.61
CA VAL A 224 -11.29 -12.52 -10.22
C VAL A 224 -12.19 -11.92 -11.30
N GLN A 225 -12.54 -10.65 -11.15
CA GLN A 225 -13.52 -9.97 -11.99
C GLN A 225 -12.90 -8.80 -12.73
N SER A 226 -13.41 -8.52 -13.93
CA SER A 226 -13.07 -7.35 -14.73
C SER A 226 -14.32 -6.50 -14.93
N TRP A 227 -14.24 -5.21 -14.57
CA TRP A 227 -15.32 -4.24 -14.67
C TRP A 227 -14.87 -3.11 -15.61
N ILE A 228 -15.38 -3.14 -16.84
CA ILE A 228 -14.85 -2.36 -17.97
C ILE A 228 -15.98 -1.50 -18.55
N TYR A 229 -15.68 -0.29 -19.02
CA TYR A 229 -16.67 0.47 -19.78
C TYR A 229 -17.07 -0.29 -21.06
N PRO A 230 -18.37 -0.37 -21.42
CA PRO A 230 -18.84 -1.18 -22.53
C PRO A 230 -18.08 -0.97 -23.84
N GLU A 231 -17.62 0.26 -24.11
CA GLU A 231 -16.86 0.62 -25.30
C GLU A 231 -15.46 -0.02 -25.37
N ASP A 232 -14.85 -0.32 -24.22
CA ASP A 232 -13.52 -0.95 -24.14
C ASP A 232 -13.58 -2.46 -23.90
N ARG A 233 -14.78 -3.06 -23.79
CA ARG A 233 -14.99 -4.44 -23.30
C ARG A 233 -14.04 -5.49 -23.88
N VAL A 234 -13.78 -5.46 -25.19
CA VAL A 234 -12.96 -6.50 -25.85
C VAL A 234 -11.51 -6.42 -25.39
N LYS A 235 -10.95 -5.22 -25.39
CA LYS A 235 -9.56 -4.99 -24.98
C LYS A 235 -9.39 -5.06 -23.46
N GLY A 236 -10.36 -4.54 -22.72
CA GLY A 236 -10.30 -4.49 -21.27
C GLY A 236 -10.40 -5.86 -20.61
N PHE A 237 -11.25 -6.75 -21.15
CA PHE A 237 -11.31 -8.13 -20.68
C PHE A 237 -10.02 -8.89 -20.94
N GLU A 238 -9.36 -8.64 -22.08
CA GLU A 238 -8.05 -9.23 -22.38
C GLU A 238 -6.98 -8.72 -21.41
N ASP A 239 -6.79 -7.39 -21.32
CA ASP A 239 -5.75 -6.80 -20.47
C ASP A 239 -5.95 -7.18 -18.99
N TYR A 240 -7.18 -7.10 -18.46
CA TYR A 240 -7.42 -7.35 -17.03
C TYR A 240 -7.44 -8.84 -16.68
N SER A 241 -7.40 -9.74 -17.66
CA SER A 241 -7.25 -11.18 -17.41
C SER A 241 -5.90 -11.52 -16.77
N ASP A 242 -4.88 -10.64 -16.88
CA ASP A 242 -3.57 -10.84 -16.26
C ASP A 242 -3.63 -10.97 -14.73
N ALA A 243 -4.66 -10.41 -14.09
CA ALA A 243 -4.91 -10.61 -12.65
C ALA A 243 -4.98 -12.09 -12.26
N VAL A 244 -5.46 -12.97 -13.14
CA VAL A 244 -5.54 -14.42 -12.91
C VAL A 244 -4.16 -15.08 -12.84
N LYS A 245 -3.14 -14.49 -13.47
CA LYS A 245 -1.73 -14.94 -13.42
C LYS A 245 -0.98 -14.33 -12.23
N ILE A 246 -1.27 -13.07 -11.92
CA ILE A 246 -0.62 -12.30 -10.85
C ILE A 246 -1.04 -12.81 -9.47
N LEU A 247 -2.35 -12.96 -9.24
CA LEU A 247 -2.89 -13.32 -7.92
C LEU A 247 -2.28 -14.60 -7.32
N PRO A 248 -2.14 -15.74 -8.05
CA PRO A 248 -1.54 -16.95 -7.49
C PRO A 248 -0.06 -16.78 -7.14
N PHE A 249 0.70 -15.93 -7.84
CA PHE A 249 2.10 -15.66 -7.48
C PHE A 249 2.19 -15.06 -6.08
N TYR A 250 1.34 -14.10 -5.73
CA TYR A 250 1.35 -13.49 -4.41
C TYR A 250 0.81 -14.42 -3.32
N ILE A 251 -0.26 -15.18 -3.59
CA ILE A 251 -0.76 -16.20 -2.66
C ILE A 251 0.35 -17.20 -2.30
N ASN A 252 1.03 -17.73 -3.32
CA ASN A 252 2.07 -18.74 -3.13
C ASN A 252 3.30 -18.21 -2.41
N ASN A 253 3.66 -16.93 -2.57
CA ASN A 253 4.89 -16.37 -2.03
C ASN A 253 4.73 -15.63 -0.69
N ILE A 254 3.56 -15.03 -0.43
CA ILE A 254 3.31 -14.18 0.75
C ILE A 254 2.40 -14.87 1.76
N GLY A 255 1.26 -15.40 1.32
CA GLY A 255 0.26 -16.01 2.19
C GLY A 255 -1.14 -15.87 1.61
N PRO A 256 -2.17 -16.41 2.29
CA PRO A 256 -3.56 -16.40 1.81
C PRO A 256 -4.03 -15.00 1.45
N TYR A 257 -4.86 -14.88 0.42
CA TYR A 257 -5.50 -13.62 0.07
C TYR A 257 -6.56 -13.26 1.11
N GLY A 258 -6.57 -12.00 1.55
CA GLY A 258 -7.39 -11.56 2.69
C GLY A 258 -8.89 -11.40 2.40
N TYR A 259 -9.27 -11.26 1.13
CA TYR A 259 -10.63 -10.85 0.73
C TYR A 259 -11.38 -11.95 -0.02
N LYS A 260 -12.70 -11.80 -0.13
CA LYS A 260 -13.58 -12.79 -0.79
C LYS A 260 -13.67 -12.66 -2.30
N LYS A 261 -13.16 -11.58 -2.89
CA LYS A 261 -13.09 -11.35 -4.34
C LYS A 261 -11.92 -10.44 -4.69
N LEU A 262 -11.52 -10.43 -5.95
CA LEU A 262 -10.66 -9.42 -6.53
C LEU A 262 -11.34 -8.83 -7.79
N ALA A 263 -11.85 -7.62 -7.70
CA ALA A 263 -12.37 -6.88 -8.86
C ALA A 263 -11.32 -5.89 -9.38
N ASN A 264 -11.09 -5.92 -10.69
CA ASN A 264 -10.24 -5.00 -11.44
C ASN A 264 -11.13 -4.07 -12.25
N VAL A 265 -11.10 -2.77 -11.96
CA VAL A 265 -12.13 -1.82 -12.41
C VAL A 265 -11.50 -0.71 -13.23
N GLN A 266 -11.99 -0.50 -14.46
CA GLN A 266 -11.68 0.71 -15.23
C GLN A 266 -12.40 1.90 -14.60
N SER A 267 -11.66 2.96 -14.27
CA SER A 267 -12.17 4.01 -13.40
C SER A 267 -11.69 5.41 -13.79
N LYS A 268 -12.27 6.40 -13.11
CA LYS A 268 -11.88 7.81 -13.19
C LYS A 268 -10.75 8.22 -12.25
N THR A 269 -10.07 7.28 -11.57
CA THR A 269 -9.01 7.64 -10.62
C THR A 269 -7.99 8.58 -11.26
N THR A 270 -7.50 9.52 -10.46
CA THR A 270 -6.50 10.51 -10.90
C THR A 270 -5.07 9.97 -10.87
N TYR A 271 -4.88 8.77 -10.32
CA TYR A 271 -3.62 8.03 -10.25
C TYR A 271 -3.50 7.03 -11.42
N GLY A 272 -2.38 6.32 -11.51
CA GLY A 272 -2.24 5.21 -12.47
C GLY A 272 -3.16 4.04 -12.12
N GLY A 273 -3.11 3.64 -10.85
CA GLY A 273 -4.04 2.74 -10.18
C GLY A 273 -4.27 3.22 -8.75
N LEU A 274 -5.33 2.71 -8.13
CA LEU A 274 -5.69 2.94 -6.75
C LEU A 274 -6.09 1.60 -6.13
N GLU A 275 -5.37 1.23 -5.09
CA GLU A 275 -5.22 -0.14 -4.59
C GLU A 275 -6.43 -0.66 -3.80
N ASN A 276 -7.61 -0.09 -3.97
CA ASN A 276 -8.74 -0.29 -3.08
C ASN A 276 -9.01 -1.78 -2.78
N ALA A 277 -9.22 -2.10 -1.51
CA ALA A 277 -9.30 -3.47 -1.04
C ALA A 277 -10.42 -4.25 -1.75
N SER A 278 -10.09 -5.39 -2.36
CA SER A 278 -10.99 -6.24 -3.16
C SER A 278 -11.60 -5.63 -4.43
N ALA A 279 -11.36 -4.34 -4.72
CA ALA A 279 -11.98 -3.59 -5.82
C ALA A 279 -11.03 -2.52 -6.40
N ILE A 280 -9.93 -2.96 -7.01
CA ILE A 280 -8.86 -2.09 -7.50
C ILE A 280 -9.36 -1.21 -8.66
N PHE A 281 -9.08 0.09 -8.58
CA PHE A 281 -9.48 1.07 -9.58
C PHE A 281 -8.28 1.50 -10.42
N TYR A 282 -8.35 1.33 -11.74
CA TYR A 282 -7.28 1.70 -12.66
C TYR A 282 -7.70 2.92 -13.49
N TYR A 283 -6.73 3.72 -13.92
CA TYR A 283 -6.96 4.86 -14.79
C TYR A 283 -7.71 4.45 -16.08
N GLU A 284 -8.63 5.29 -16.55
CA GLU A 284 -9.51 4.97 -17.69
C GLU A 284 -8.79 4.68 -19.01
N ASN A 285 -7.53 5.08 -19.15
CA ASN A 285 -6.69 4.79 -20.32
C ASN A 285 -5.65 3.68 -20.08
N SER A 286 -5.78 2.89 -19.00
CA SER A 286 -4.96 1.68 -18.79
C SER A 286 -5.22 0.59 -19.82
N ILE A 287 -6.39 0.58 -20.45
CA ILE A 287 -6.76 -0.42 -21.45
C ILE A 287 -6.13 -0.08 -22.80
N THR A 288 -5.32 -1.01 -23.30
CA THR A 288 -4.56 -0.93 -24.55
C THR A 288 -4.88 -2.09 -25.49
N GLY A 289 -5.24 -3.26 -24.94
CA GLY A 289 -5.37 -4.53 -25.65
C GLY A 289 -4.03 -5.18 -25.98
N THR A 290 -2.96 -4.80 -25.28
CA THR A 290 -1.59 -5.30 -25.48
C THR A 290 -0.91 -5.70 -24.17
N HIS A 291 -1.65 -5.91 -23.08
CA HIS A 291 -1.12 -6.23 -21.75
C HIS A 291 -0.13 -5.18 -21.19
N ALA A 292 -0.17 -3.94 -21.71
CA ALA A 292 0.79 -2.91 -21.33
C ALA A 292 0.69 -2.52 -19.84
N SER A 293 -0.44 -2.82 -19.20
CA SER A 293 -0.68 -2.54 -17.78
C SER A 293 -0.35 -3.71 -16.85
N GLU A 294 0.22 -4.82 -17.31
CA GLU A 294 0.52 -5.98 -16.44
C GLU A 294 1.35 -5.58 -15.20
N GLY A 295 2.41 -4.80 -15.40
CA GLY A 295 3.25 -4.33 -14.28
C GLY A 295 2.50 -3.42 -13.30
N LEU A 296 1.57 -2.60 -13.79
CA LEU A 296 0.68 -1.79 -12.94
C LEU A 296 -0.29 -2.70 -12.18
N MET A 297 -0.91 -3.68 -12.85
CA MET A 297 -1.79 -4.64 -12.19
C MET A 297 -1.06 -5.43 -11.11
N ALA A 298 0.18 -5.86 -11.36
CA ALA A 298 1.01 -6.52 -10.37
C ALA A 298 1.24 -5.63 -9.14
N HIS A 299 1.51 -4.34 -9.36
CA HIS A 299 1.65 -3.35 -8.29
C HIS A 299 0.39 -3.23 -7.43
N GLU A 300 -0.75 -2.97 -8.08
CA GLU A 300 -2.02 -2.77 -7.35
C GLU A 300 -2.51 -4.03 -6.65
N ILE A 301 -2.25 -5.22 -7.21
CA ILE A 301 -2.62 -6.49 -6.58
C ILE A 301 -1.69 -6.78 -5.39
N ALA A 302 -0.41 -6.41 -5.44
CA ALA A 302 0.49 -6.56 -4.30
C ALA A 302 0.02 -5.76 -3.07
N HIS A 303 -0.62 -4.61 -3.28
CA HIS A 303 -1.17 -3.80 -2.20
C HIS A 303 -2.28 -4.49 -1.39
N GLN A 304 -2.93 -5.50 -1.96
CA GLN A 304 -3.92 -6.29 -1.24
C GLN A 304 -3.31 -7.00 -0.01
N TRP A 305 -2.00 -7.27 -0.02
CA TRP A 305 -1.25 -7.73 1.15
C TRP A 305 -0.63 -6.57 1.95
N PHE A 306 -0.01 -5.60 1.27
CA PHE A 306 0.77 -4.52 1.88
C PHE A 306 0.16 -3.14 1.63
N GLY A 307 -0.24 -2.44 2.69
CA GLY A 307 -1.05 -1.22 2.61
C GLY A 307 -2.52 -1.48 2.96
N ASN A 308 -3.09 -2.60 2.49
CA ASN A 308 -4.48 -2.96 2.80
C ASN A 308 -4.63 -3.92 3.98
N MET A 309 -4.06 -5.12 3.89
CA MET A 309 -4.14 -6.10 4.98
C MET A 309 -3.15 -5.78 6.09
N ALA A 310 -1.86 -5.72 5.77
CA ALA A 310 -0.82 -5.16 6.64
C ALA A 310 -0.67 -3.67 6.32
N THR A 311 -1.46 -2.84 6.99
CA THR A 311 -1.47 -1.38 6.79
C THR A 311 -0.33 -0.76 7.57
N GLU A 312 0.15 0.39 7.14
CA GLU A 312 1.10 1.18 7.90
C GLU A 312 0.44 1.68 9.18
N LYS A 313 1.19 2.03 10.23
CA LYS A 313 0.61 2.61 11.45
C LYS A 313 0.45 4.14 11.37
N GLU A 314 1.35 4.78 10.64
CA GLU A 314 1.38 6.22 10.39
C GLU A 314 1.88 6.49 8.98
N TRP A 315 1.56 7.66 8.42
CA TRP A 315 1.93 8.03 7.05
C TRP A 315 3.44 8.07 6.82
N ALA A 316 4.24 8.35 7.85
CA ALA A 316 5.70 8.30 7.78
C ALA A 316 6.24 6.92 7.36
N HIS A 317 5.44 5.86 7.49
CA HIS A 317 5.80 4.50 7.11
C HIS A 317 5.24 4.06 5.75
N VAL A 318 4.71 4.96 4.91
CA VAL A 318 4.04 4.62 3.62
C VAL A 318 4.88 3.77 2.66
N TRP A 319 6.21 3.79 2.80
CA TRP A 319 7.09 2.90 2.03
C TRP A 319 6.81 1.40 2.27
N LEU A 320 6.20 1.05 3.41
CA LEU A 320 5.74 -0.32 3.69
C LEU A 320 4.61 -0.77 2.74
N SER A 321 3.87 0.17 2.15
CA SER A 321 2.94 -0.08 1.06
C SER A 321 3.65 0.03 -0.29
N GLU A 322 4.12 1.24 -0.63
CA GLU A 322 4.64 1.54 -1.98
C GLU A 322 5.92 0.78 -2.33
N GLY A 323 6.84 0.66 -1.37
CA GLY A 323 8.11 -0.04 -1.56
C GLY A 323 7.91 -1.55 -1.68
N PHE A 324 6.97 -2.11 -0.92
CA PHE A 324 6.57 -3.51 -1.05
C PHE A 324 5.89 -3.76 -2.39
N ALA A 325 4.89 -2.98 -2.78
CA ALA A 325 4.22 -3.15 -4.06
C ALA A 325 5.21 -3.02 -5.24
N THR A 326 6.12 -2.04 -5.17
CA THR A 326 7.20 -1.87 -6.17
C THR A 326 8.09 -3.11 -6.24
N TYR A 327 8.56 -3.64 -5.12
CA TYR A 327 9.46 -4.79 -5.15
C TYR A 327 8.76 -6.11 -5.48
N MET A 328 7.53 -6.30 -5.00
CA MET A 328 6.71 -7.46 -5.34
C MET A 328 6.35 -7.47 -6.83
N THR A 329 6.19 -6.30 -7.46
CA THR A 329 6.11 -6.17 -8.92
C THR A 329 7.39 -6.66 -9.57
N ASN A 330 8.56 -6.18 -9.12
CA ASN A 330 9.86 -6.62 -9.64
C ASN A 330 10.02 -8.15 -9.58
N LEU A 331 9.64 -8.77 -8.46
CA LEU A 331 9.73 -10.23 -8.25
C LEU A 331 8.71 -11.01 -9.10
N TYR A 332 7.50 -10.47 -9.29
CA TYR A 332 6.53 -11.05 -10.22
C TYR A 332 7.08 -11.03 -11.66
N MET A 333 7.58 -9.88 -12.12
CA MET A 333 8.16 -9.74 -13.45
C MET A 333 9.41 -10.63 -13.63
N GLU A 334 10.23 -10.80 -12.59
CA GLU A 334 11.33 -11.78 -12.58
C GLU A 334 10.81 -13.20 -12.81
N SER A 335 9.72 -13.58 -12.14
CA SER A 335 9.14 -14.92 -12.25
C SER A 335 8.57 -15.24 -13.63
N GLN A 336 8.03 -14.23 -14.32
CA GLN A 336 7.42 -14.39 -15.64
C GLN A 336 8.44 -14.26 -16.77
N TYR A 337 9.37 -13.30 -16.66
CA TYR A 337 10.23 -12.87 -17.76
C TYR A 337 11.73 -13.00 -17.47
N GLY A 338 12.09 -13.64 -16.35
CA GLY A 338 13.47 -13.99 -16.01
C GLY A 338 14.30 -12.85 -15.42
N ARG A 339 15.53 -13.21 -15.07
CA ARG A 339 16.45 -12.37 -14.30
C ARG A 339 16.84 -11.07 -15.00
N ASP A 340 16.97 -11.09 -16.33
CA ASP A 340 17.35 -9.90 -17.11
C ASP A 340 16.31 -8.78 -17.00
N THR A 341 15.03 -9.15 -16.92
CA THR A 341 13.92 -8.22 -16.65
C THR A 341 14.11 -7.54 -15.30
N LEU A 342 14.38 -8.31 -14.23
CA LEU A 342 14.67 -7.77 -12.92
C LEU A 342 15.89 -6.83 -12.93
N VAL A 343 16.98 -7.23 -13.59
CA VAL A 343 18.20 -6.39 -13.71
C VAL A 343 17.85 -5.05 -14.37
N SER A 344 17.11 -5.08 -15.47
CA SER A 344 16.74 -3.88 -16.22
C SER A 344 15.87 -2.93 -15.37
N MET A 345 14.85 -3.48 -14.69
CA MET A 345 13.99 -2.70 -13.79
C MET A 345 14.77 -2.07 -12.64
N LEU A 346 15.63 -2.84 -11.95
CA LEU A 346 16.42 -2.33 -10.83
C LEU A 346 17.39 -1.23 -11.28
N LYS A 347 18.05 -1.38 -12.43
CA LYS A 347 18.93 -0.33 -12.98
C LYS A 347 18.18 0.97 -13.23
N LYS A 348 17.01 0.90 -13.87
CA LYS A 348 16.15 2.07 -14.09
C LYS A 348 15.75 2.73 -12.77
N GLN A 349 15.28 1.93 -11.80
CA GLN A 349 14.87 2.40 -10.48
C GLN A 349 16.05 3.02 -9.68
N ARG A 350 17.27 2.52 -9.87
CA ARG A 350 18.49 3.11 -9.30
C ARG A 350 18.75 4.50 -9.86
N GLU A 351 18.66 4.67 -11.18
CA GLU A 351 18.82 5.95 -11.85
C GLU A 351 17.78 6.98 -11.40
N GLU A 352 16.50 6.56 -11.31
CA GLU A 352 15.41 7.37 -10.78
C GLU A 352 15.70 7.83 -9.33
N THR A 353 16.12 6.90 -8.47
CA THR A 353 16.45 7.19 -7.07
C THR A 353 17.61 8.18 -6.94
N ILE A 354 18.68 7.97 -7.70
CA ILE A 354 19.84 8.88 -7.71
C ILE A 354 19.41 10.27 -8.18
N SER A 355 18.64 10.34 -9.27
CA SER A 355 18.18 11.62 -9.83
C SER A 355 17.30 12.38 -8.83
N PHE A 356 16.35 11.70 -8.18
CA PHE A 356 15.50 12.27 -7.16
C PHE A 356 16.29 12.81 -5.95
N SER A 357 17.30 12.07 -5.50
CA SER A 357 18.12 12.45 -4.34
C SER A 357 18.90 13.76 -4.55
N LYS A 358 19.21 14.14 -5.78
CA LYS A 358 19.98 15.37 -6.08
C LYS A 358 19.27 16.64 -5.63
N SER A 359 17.94 16.65 -5.66
CA SER A 359 17.11 17.76 -5.21
C SER A 359 16.33 17.47 -3.93
N ASN A 360 16.27 16.21 -3.48
CA ASN A 360 15.49 15.78 -2.32
C ASN A 360 16.34 14.96 -1.34
N GLN A 361 17.07 15.65 -0.46
CA GLN A 361 17.88 15.04 0.59
C GLN A 361 17.03 14.72 1.84
N ARG A 362 16.01 13.86 1.68
CA ARG A 362 15.14 13.40 2.77
C ARG A 362 15.30 11.90 3.04
N PRO A 363 15.07 11.44 4.28
CA PRO A 363 14.96 10.01 4.56
C PRO A 363 13.68 9.44 3.92
N ILE A 364 13.55 8.10 3.91
CA ILE A 364 12.31 7.43 3.49
C ILE A 364 11.27 7.54 4.60
N VAL A 365 11.67 7.18 5.82
CA VAL A 365 10.81 7.34 7.00
C VAL A 365 11.00 8.74 7.53
N ASP A 366 10.05 9.61 7.19
CA ASP A 366 10.09 11.05 7.51
C ASP A 366 8.80 11.49 8.21
N SER A 367 8.86 11.59 9.53
CA SER A 367 7.74 12.04 10.36
C SER A 367 7.53 13.57 10.33
N SER A 368 8.41 14.32 9.64
CA SER A 368 8.28 15.78 9.52
C SER A 368 7.34 16.20 8.38
N VAL A 369 6.93 15.27 7.51
CA VAL A 369 6.08 15.56 6.36
C VAL A 369 4.64 15.82 6.81
N THR A 370 4.15 17.02 6.54
CA THR A 370 2.78 17.42 6.84
C THR A 370 1.85 17.35 5.64
N ASN A 371 2.38 17.54 4.43
CA ASN A 371 1.63 17.34 3.19
C ASN A 371 1.80 15.89 2.72
N LEU A 372 0.77 15.08 2.95
CA LEU A 372 0.77 13.65 2.67
C LEU A 372 1.08 13.32 1.20
N MET A 373 0.65 14.16 0.24
CA MET A 373 0.99 13.97 -1.18
C MET A 373 2.50 13.98 -1.44
N GLN A 374 3.30 14.65 -0.60
CA GLN A 374 4.77 14.63 -0.75
C GLN A 374 5.37 13.27 -0.40
N LEU A 375 4.63 12.37 0.27
CA LEU A 375 5.12 11.03 0.59
C LEU A 375 5.05 10.07 -0.60
N LEU A 376 4.23 10.36 -1.62
CA LEU A 376 4.23 9.60 -2.88
C LEU A 376 5.36 10.09 -3.79
N ASN A 377 6.55 9.54 -3.57
CA ASN A 377 7.74 9.96 -4.29
C ASN A 377 8.75 8.80 -4.43
N THR A 378 9.83 9.01 -5.19
CA THR A 378 10.82 7.97 -5.50
C THR A 378 11.48 7.31 -4.28
N ASN A 379 11.55 8.00 -3.13
CA ASN A 379 12.00 7.37 -1.88
C ASN A 379 11.04 6.27 -1.42
N SER A 380 9.73 6.52 -1.39
CA SER A 380 8.73 5.56 -0.91
C SER A 380 8.58 4.36 -1.86
N TYR A 381 8.66 4.60 -3.17
CA TYR A 381 8.52 3.58 -4.22
C TYR A 381 9.84 2.87 -4.54
N GLN A 382 10.68 3.47 -5.39
CA GLN A 382 11.85 2.83 -5.95
C GLN A 382 12.94 2.58 -4.91
N LYS A 383 13.23 3.55 -4.04
CA LYS A 383 14.24 3.37 -2.98
C LYS A 383 13.74 2.36 -1.95
N GLY A 384 12.47 2.40 -1.55
CA GLY A 384 11.83 1.40 -0.70
C GLY A 384 11.95 -0.02 -1.28
N GLY A 385 11.67 -0.19 -2.58
CA GLY A 385 11.84 -1.47 -3.26
C GLY A 385 13.30 -1.94 -3.34
N TRP A 386 14.24 -1.02 -3.56
CA TRP A 386 15.68 -1.30 -3.50
C TRP A 386 16.15 -1.79 -2.13
N ILE A 387 15.56 -1.29 -1.05
CA ILE A 387 15.89 -1.74 0.31
C ILE A 387 15.41 -3.17 0.51
N LEU A 388 14.21 -3.52 0.09
CA LEU A 388 13.77 -4.91 0.13
C LEU A 388 14.65 -5.83 -0.74
N HIS A 389 15.11 -5.34 -1.89
CA HIS A 389 16.08 -6.05 -2.73
C HIS A 389 17.40 -6.31 -2.02
N MET A 390 18.02 -5.27 -1.48
CA MET A 390 19.29 -5.40 -0.75
C MET A 390 19.14 -6.29 0.50
N LEU A 391 17.97 -6.26 1.16
CA LEU A 391 17.68 -7.13 2.30
C LEU A 391 17.59 -8.60 1.86
N ARG A 392 16.90 -8.89 0.74
CA ARG A 392 16.88 -10.23 0.13
C ARG A 392 18.28 -10.71 -0.21
N VAL A 393 19.11 -9.86 -0.82
CA VAL A 393 20.50 -10.19 -1.15
C VAL A 393 21.32 -10.50 0.11
N GLN A 394 21.17 -9.72 1.18
CA GLN A 394 21.93 -9.89 2.43
C GLN A 394 21.51 -11.13 3.23
N LEU A 395 20.23 -11.50 3.19
CA LEU A 395 19.66 -12.60 3.99
C LEU A 395 19.53 -13.92 3.22
N GLY A 396 19.52 -13.85 1.89
CA GLY A 396 19.19 -14.97 1.00
C GLY A 396 17.67 -15.18 0.88
N ASP A 397 17.27 -15.79 -0.24
CA ASP A 397 15.87 -15.94 -0.65
C ASP A 397 14.99 -16.65 0.38
N SER A 398 15.47 -17.77 0.94
CA SER A 398 14.69 -18.54 1.91
C SER A 398 14.38 -17.74 3.17
N THR A 399 15.36 -17.00 3.70
CA THR A 399 15.18 -16.15 4.87
C THR A 399 14.29 -14.97 4.55
N PHE A 400 14.47 -14.37 3.37
CA PHE A 400 13.67 -13.24 2.91
C PHE A 400 12.18 -13.61 2.84
N TRP A 401 11.83 -14.65 2.08
CA TRP A 401 10.44 -15.08 1.95
C TRP A 401 9.85 -15.56 3.27
N LYS A 402 10.63 -16.24 4.12
CA LYS A 402 10.17 -16.56 5.49
C LYS A 402 9.85 -15.29 6.29
N GLY A 403 10.68 -14.25 6.19
CA GLY A 403 10.44 -12.94 6.81
C GLY A 403 9.16 -12.28 6.29
N ILE A 404 8.95 -12.27 4.98
CA ILE A 404 7.73 -11.73 4.34
C ILE A 404 6.48 -12.46 4.83
N ARG A 405 6.49 -13.80 4.85
CA ARG A 405 5.36 -14.62 5.33
C ARG A 405 5.09 -14.39 6.82
N THR A 406 6.14 -14.33 7.65
CA THR A 406 6.00 -14.06 9.09
C THR A 406 5.44 -12.66 9.33
N TYR A 407 5.91 -11.66 8.59
CA TYR A 407 5.41 -10.28 8.69
C TYR A 407 3.93 -10.21 8.31
N TYR A 408 3.56 -10.75 7.14
CA TYR A 408 2.18 -10.80 6.72
C TYR A 408 1.30 -11.57 7.71
N GLY A 409 1.69 -12.77 8.14
CA GLY A 409 0.93 -13.55 9.11
C GLY A 409 0.74 -12.87 10.47
N ARG A 410 1.66 -11.98 10.87
CA ARG A 410 1.57 -11.23 12.14
C ARG A 410 0.69 -9.98 12.03
N TYR A 411 0.73 -9.31 10.89
CA TYR A 411 0.11 -7.99 10.69
C TYR A 411 -1.07 -7.97 9.70
N ALA A 412 -1.45 -9.09 9.10
CA ALA A 412 -2.68 -9.21 8.33
C ALA A 412 -3.89 -8.78 9.18
N GLY A 413 -4.64 -7.79 8.69
CA GLY A 413 -5.77 -7.18 9.39
C GLY A 413 -5.37 -6.16 10.48
N LYS A 414 -4.09 -5.79 10.58
CA LYS A 414 -3.55 -4.89 11.60
C LYS A 414 -2.67 -3.81 10.95
N ASN A 415 -2.07 -2.96 11.79
CA ASN A 415 -1.09 -1.98 11.35
C ASN A 415 0.31 -2.29 11.88
N ALA A 416 1.32 -1.87 11.12
CA ALA A 416 2.73 -2.10 11.42
C ALA A 416 3.57 -0.83 11.22
N THR A 417 4.66 -0.71 11.99
CA THR A 417 5.71 0.28 11.74
C THR A 417 6.90 -0.35 10.99
N THR A 418 7.86 0.49 10.61
CA THR A 418 9.14 0.03 10.05
C THR A 418 9.93 -0.82 11.06
N GLU A 419 9.89 -0.47 12.34
CA GLU A 419 10.54 -1.19 13.42
C GLU A 419 9.91 -2.57 13.65
N ASP A 420 8.60 -2.69 13.43
CA ASP A 420 7.91 -3.98 13.48
C ASP A 420 8.41 -4.93 12.39
N LEU A 421 8.55 -4.42 11.16
CA LEU A 421 9.16 -5.17 10.06
C LEU A 421 10.60 -5.58 10.38
N GLN A 422 11.40 -4.64 10.89
CA GLN A 422 12.77 -4.90 11.32
C GLN A 422 12.80 -6.07 12.32
N LYS A 423 11.99 -6.01 13.38
CA LYS A 423 11.94 -7.06 14.41
C LYS A 423 11.59 -8.43 13.84
N VAL A 424 10.67 -8.50 12.89
CA VAL A 424 10.33 -9.76 12.20
C VAL A 424 11.53 -10.33 11.46
N PHE A 425 12.27 -9.49 10.72
CA PHE A 425 13.45 -9.97 10.00
C PHE A 425 14.62 -10.32 10.94
N GLU A 426 14.80 -9.60 12.05
CA GLU A 426 15.78 -9.94 13.08
C GLU A 426 15.45 -11.30 13.72
N GLU A 427 14.18 -11.55 14.06
CA GLU A 427 13.68 -12.82 14.59
C GLU A 427 13.90 -13.98 13.61
N VAL A 428 13.53 -13.79 12.34
CA VAL A 428 13.61 -14.84 11.32
C VAL A 428 15.06 -15.15 10.91
N SER A 429 15.91 -14.13 10.83
CA SER A 429 17.30 -14.27 10.38
C SER A 429 18.30 -14.57 11.49
N GLY A 430 17.96 -14.26 12.75
CA GLY A 430 18.89 -14.30 13.88
C GLY A 430 20.01 -13.27 13.80
N LYS A 431 19.93 -12.28 12.89
CA LYS A 431 20.95 -11.25 12.68
C LYS A 431 20.46 -9.90 13.21
N PRO A 432 21.34 -9.05 13.78
CA PRO A 432 20.99 -7.67 14.09
C PRO A 432 20.87 -6.86 12.80
N LEU A 433 19.73 -6.22 12.58
CA LEU A 433 19.42 -5.43 11.38
C LEU A 433 19.18 -3.94 11.70
N GLY A 434 19.23 -3.52 12.96
CA GLY A 434 19.07 -2.12 13.34
C GLY A 434 19.93 -1.13 12.55
N TYR A 435 21.21 -1.44 12.32
CA TYR A 435 22.06 -0.56 11.50
C TYR A 435 21.64 -0.53 10.03
N TYR A 436 21.21 -1.68 9.49
CA TYR A 436 20.72 -1.79 8.12
C TYR A 436 19.49 -0.90 7.91
N PHE A 437 18.46 -1.03 8.75
CA PHE A 437 17.25 -0.22 8.63
C PHE A 437 17.56 1.27 8.88
N LYS A 438 18.38 1.59 9.89
CA LYS A 438 18.77 2.98 10.20
C LYS A 438 19.43 3.68 9.02
N GLN A 439 20.46 3.07 8.42
CA GLN A 439 21.19 3.73 7.33
C GLN A 439 20.34 3.89 6.07
N TRP A 440 19.50 2.90 5.74
CA TRP A 440 18.82 2.91 4.45
C TRP A 440 17.49 3.66 4.47
N LEU A 441 16.79 3.67 5.61
CA LEU A 441 15.45 4.27 5.72
C LEU A 441 15.45 5.63 6.43
N TYR A 442 16.33 5.83 7.40
CA TYR A 442 16.34 7.03 8.25
C TYR A 442 17.50 7.98 7.95
N THR A 443 18.42 7.61 7.06
CA THR A 443 19.51 8.49 6.61
C THR A 443 19.23 8.95 5.17
N PRO A 444 19.27 10.27 4.88
CA PRO A 444 19.11 10.78 3.51
C PRO A 444 20.17 10.26 2.53
N GLY A 445 19.79 10.18 1.25
CA GLY A 445 20.71 9.84 0.16
C GLY A 445 21.12 8.37 0.09
N GLN A 446 22.25 8.12 -0.58
CA GLN A 446 22.80 6.80 -0.88
C GLN A 446 24.34 6.89 -0.97
N PRO A 447 25.07 5.77 -0.93
CA PRO A 447 26.51 5.77 -1.12
C PRO A 447 26.91 6.41 -2.47
N LYS A 448 27.89 7.31 -2.45
CA LYS A 448 28.52 7.91 -3.63
C LYS A 448 29.94 7.40 -3.75
N LEU A 449 30.18 6.50 -4.70
CA LEU A 449 31.41 5.71 -4.77
C LEU A 449 32.33 6.19 -5.88
N ASP A 450 33.53 6.59 -5.50
CA ASP A 450 34.67 6.78 -6.40
C ASP A 450 35.58 5.56 -6.28
N ILE A 451 35.70 4.82 -7.39
CA ILE A 451 36.38 3.53 -7.43
C ILE A 451 37.52 3.63 -8.43
N SER A 452 38.74 3.50 -7.93
CA SER A 452 39.97 3.56 -8.71
C SER A 452 40.89 2.39 -8.40
N TRP A 453 41.88 2.17 -9.26
CA TRP A 453 42.87 1.12 -9.07
C TRP A 453 44.20 1.49 -9.71
N THR A 454 45.28 0.88 -9.23
CA THR A 454 46.62 0.96 -9.79
C THR A 454 47.23 -0.45 -9.86
N TYR A 455 48.22 -0.64 -10.74
CA TYR A 455 48.92 -1.92 -10.88
C TYR A 455 50.43 -1.74 -10.80
N ASP A 456 51.09 -2.51 -9.94
CA ASP A 456 52.54 -2.61 -9.82
C ASP A 456 53.00 -3.86 -10.58
N ALA A 457 53.56 -3.66 -11.79
CA ALA A 457 54.00 -4.74 -12.65
C ALA A 457 55.21 -5.52 -12.10
N GLN A 458 56.06 -4.88 -11.28
CA GLN A 458 57.21 -5.56 -10.67
C GLN A 458 56.74 -6.51 -9.57
N LYS A 459 55.75 -6.08 -8.78
CA LYS A 459 55.19 -6.89 -7.69
C LYS A 459 54.04 -7.79 -8.13
N LYS A 460 53.51 -7.60 -9.35
CA LYS A 460 52.31 -8.27 -9.86
C LYS A 460 51.10 -8.09 -8.93
N ILE A 461 50.86 -6.85 -8.49
CA ILE A 461 49.79 -6.51 -7.54
C ILE A 461 48.94 -5.37 -8.08
N ALA A 462 47.63 -5.58 -8.18
CA ALA A 462 46.64 -4.54 -8.36
C ALA A 462 46.15 -4.02 -6.99
N THR A 463 46.22 -2.70 -6.77
CA THR A 463 45.69 -2.03 -5.57
C THR A 463 44.42 -1.30 -5.93
N TYR A 464 43.32 -1.60 -5.24
CA TYR A 464 42.02 -0.98 -5.46
C TYR A 464 41.71 -0.02 -4.32
N THR A 465 41.16 1.15 -4.66
CA THR A 465 40.73 2.16 -3.69
C THR A 465 39.26 2.51 -3.95
N ILE A 466 38.44 2.38 -2.90
CA ILE A 466 37.02 2.71 -2.92
C ILE A 466 36.79 3.83 -1.91
N LEU A 467 36.31 4.98 -2.37
CA LEU A 467 36.01 6.14 -1.54
C LEU A 467 34.50 6.39 -1.48
N GLN A 468 33.98 6.60 -0.27
CA GLN A 468 32.62 7.09 -0.02
C GLN A 468 32.63 8.62 0.10
N LYS A 469 32.11 9.33 -0.91
CA LYS A 469 32.21 10.80 -1.03
C LYS A 469 31.14 11.58 -0.26
N GLN A 470 30.02 10.96 0.09
CA GLN A 470 28.97 11.58 0.89
C GLN A 470 29.43 11.80 2.35
N GLU A 471 28.71 12.56 3.18
CA GLU A 471 29.13 12.87 4.57
C GLU A 471 29.03 11.66 5.52
N THR A 472 27.92 10.94 5.53
CA THR A 472 27.73 9.74 6.37
C THR A 472 28.27 8.49 5.65
N ALA A 473 29.18 7.75 6.28
CA ALA A 473 29.63 6.47 5.73
C ALA A 473 28.53 5.41 5.90
N PHE A 474 28.30 4.62 4.84
CA PHE A 474 27.39 3.48 4.86
C PHE A 474 28.20 2.19 4.99
N ILE A 475 27.53 1.14 5.48
CA ILE A 475 28.09 -0.21 5.59
C ILE A 475 27.33 -1.14 4.66
N PHE A 476 28.03 -1.73 3.68
CA PHE A 476 27.43 -2.61 2.68
C PHE A 476 28.47 -3.55 2.04
N PRO A 477 28.06 -4.74 1.59
CA PRO A 477 28.88 -5.55 0.71
C PRO A 477 28.91 -4.94 -0.69
N LEU A 478 30.10 -4.79 -1.27
CA LEU A 478 30.31 -4.42 -2.67
C LEU A 478 30.93 -5.59 -3.42
N GLU A 479 30.29 -6.00 -4.52
CA GLU A 479 30.81 -7.01 -5.42
C GLU A 479 31.53 -6.34 -6.60
N LEU A 480 32.76 -6.78 -6.87
CA LEU A 480 33.55 -6.36 -8.03
C LEU A 480 33.86 -7.59 -8.88
N GLN A 481 33.58 -7.52 -10.16
CA GLN A 481 34.08 -8.48 -11.14
C GLN A 481 35.26 -7.85 -11.88
N ILE A 482 36.43 -8.45 -11.70
CA ILE A 482 37.71 -8.00 -12.22
C ILE A 482 38.09 -8.95 -13.35
N VAL A 483 38.24 -8.41 -14.56
CA VAL A 483 38.70 -9.15 -15.73
C VAL A 483 40.20 -8.92 -15.84
N GLY A 484 41.00 -9.95 -15.55
CA GLY A 484 42.45 -9.94 -15.72
C GLY A 484 42.88 -10.31 -17.14
N GLY A 485 44.19 -10.48 -17.32
CA GLY A 485 44.78 -10.98 -18.56
C GLY A 485 44.46 -12.46 -18.79
N SER A 486 45.02 -13.03 -19.87
CA SER A 486 44.78 -14.43 -20.29
C SER A 486 45.07 -15.47 -19.22
N GLU A 487 45.98 -15.19 -18.27
CA GLU A 487 46.30 -16.09 -17.17
C GLU A 487 45.37 -15.95 -15.95
N ASP A 488 44.83 -14.76 -15.69
CA ASP A 488 44.07 -14.46 -14.46
C ASP A 488 42.55 -14.65 -14.63
N GLY A 489 42.04 -14.60 -15.86
CA GLY A 489 40.61 -14.81 -16.15
C GLY A 489 39.69 -13.78 -15.48
N ILE A 490 38.54 -14.25 -14.97
CA ILE A 490 37.55 -13.39 -14.29
C ILE A 490 37.55 -13.71 -12.79
N ILE A 491 37.89 -12.71 -11.97
CA ILE A 491 37.88 -12.80 -10.51
C ILE A 491 36.69 -12.02 -9.97
N THR A 492 35.87 -12.65 -9.13
CA THR A 492 34.78 -11.97 -8.41
C THR A 492 35.19 -11.78 -6.95
N LYS A 493 35.20 -10.52 -6.50
CA LYS A 493 35.58 -10.14 -5.13
C LYS A 493 34.42 -9.43 -4.45
N SER A 494 33.96 -9.99 -3.32
CA SER A 494 33.02 -9.32 -2.41
C SER A 494 33.79 -8.69 -1.26
N ILE A 495 33.59 -7.40 -1.02
CA ILE A 495 34.28 -6.63 0.02
C ILE A 495 33.24 -5.95 0.90
N GLN A 496 33.43 -6.03 2.22
CA GLN A 496 32.61 -5.25 3.15
C GLN A 496 33.16 -3.82 3.23
N ILE A 497 32.40 -2.86 2.70
CA ILE A 497 32.71 -1.44 2.80
C ILE A 497 32.10 -0.92 4.10
N LYS A 498 32.87 -0.15 4.86
CA LYS A 498 32.46 0.44 6.14
C LYS A 498 33.04 1.82 6.39
N ASP A 499 34.26 2.05 5.92
CA ASP A 499 35.02 3.28 6.14
C ASP A 499 34.85 4.26 4.95
N LYS A 500 35.29 5.51 5.14
CA LYS A 500 35.35 6.50 4.05
C LYS A 500 36.25 6.09 2.90
N GLU A 501 37.27 5.31 3.22
CA GLU A 501 38.24 4.81 2.28
C GLU A 501 38.48 3.33 2.59
N THR A 502 38.37 2.48 1.58
CA THR A 502 38.72 1.06 1.67
C THR A 502 39.74 0.75 0.59
N ARG A 503 40.88 0.19 0.98
CA ARG A 503 41.92 -0.29 0.07
C ARG A 503 42.11 -1.78 0.21
N PHE A 504 42.32 -2.46 -0.91
CA PHE A 504 42.74 -3.86 -0.90
C PHE A 504 43.63 -4.17 -2.10
N ASN A 505 44.48 -5.17 -1.91
CA ASN A 505 45.42 -5.64 -2.94
C ASN A 505 44.94 -6.99 -3.49
N LEU A 506 45.14 -7.20 -4.78
CA LEU A 506 44.90 -8.46 -5.46
C LEU A 506 46.16 -8.84 -6.26
N PRO A 507 46.77 -10.01 -6.00
CA PRO A 507 47.80 -10.55 -6.88
C PRO A 507 47.23 -10.77 -8.27
N MET A 508 47.89 -10.22 -9.30
CA MET A 508 47.48 -10.33 -10.70
C MET A 508 48.70 -10.41 -11.61
N SER A 509 48.71 -11.42 -12.48
CA SER A 509 49.80 -11.69 -13.42
C SER A 509 49.98 -10.55 -14.41
N ASP A 510 48.87 -9.91 -14.80
CA ASP A 510 48.81 -8.74 -15.67
C ASP A 510 47.93 -7.62 -15.09
N ALA A 511 47.99 -6.43 -15.68
CA ALA A 511 47.09 -5.33 -15.33
C ALA A 511 45.62 -5.69 -15.62
N PRO A 512 44.66 -5.35 -14.73
CA PRO A 512 43.23 -5.50 -14.99
C PRO A 512 42.80 -4.87 -16.31
N VAL A 513 42.09 -5.63 -17.14
CA VAL A 513 41.52 -5.17 -18.42
C VAL A 513 40.21 -4.42 -18.20
N LYS A 514 39.37 -4.90 -17.28
CA LYS A 514 38.06 -4.32 -17.00
C LYS A 514 37.65 -4.58 -15.55
N ILE A 515 36.95 -3.62 -14.96
CA ILE A 515 36.29 -3.79 -13.67
C ILE A 515 34.82 -3.49 -13.85
N VAL A 516 33.98 -4.45 -13.49
CA VAL A 516 32.53 -4.29 -13.42
C VAL A 516 32.14 -4.19 -11.95
N VAL A 517 31.65 -3.02 -11.57
CA VAL A 517 31.16 -2.74 -10.22
C VAL A 517 29.72 -3.22 -10.12
N ASP A 518 29.42 -4.01 -9.09
CA ASP A 518 28.10 -4.56 -8.83
C ASP A 518 27.50 -5.28 -10.06
N PRO A 519 28.18 -6.30 -10.61
CA PRO A 519 27.81 -6.95 -11.87
C PRO A 519 26.41 -7.58 -11.81
N ASN A 520 25.94 -7.92 -10.61
CA ASN A 520 24.65 -8.55 -10.36
C ASN A 520 23.59 -7.58 -9.82
N VAL A 521 23.83 -6.26 -9.85
CA VAL A 521 22.83 -5.22 -9.51
C VAL A 521 22.27 -5.41 -8.09
N LYS A 522 23.16 -5.69 -7.14
CA LYS A 522 22.86 -6.02 -5.74
C LYS A 522 22.82 -4.79 -4.83
N LEU A 523 23.37 -3.64 -5.23
CA LEU A 523 23.55 -2.48 -4.37
C LEU A 523 22.94 -1.20 -4.96
N LEU A 524 22.24 -0.42 -4.14
CA LEU A 524 21.87 0.96 -4.49
C LEU A 524 23.05 1.90 -4.20
N PHE A 525 23.68 2.44 -5.24
CA PHE A 525 24.76 3.43 -5.11
C PHE A 525 24.83 4.36 -6.33
N GLU A 526 25.37 5.55 -6.12
CA GLU A 526 25.75 6.50 -7.17
C GLU A 526 27.25 6.35 -7.46
N LYS A 527 27.63 6.27 -8.73
CA LYS A 527 29.05 6.35 -9.13
C LYS A 527 29.44 7.83 -9.20
N ALA A 528 30.50 8.19 -8.49
CA ALA A 528 31.02 9.56 -8.42
C ALA A 528 31.75 10.00 -9.70
#